data_AF-A0A355EXB6-F1
#
_entry.id   AF-A0A355EXB6-F1
#
_cell.length_a   1.000
_cell.length_b   1.000
_cell.length_c   1.000
_cell.angle_alpha   90.00
_cell.angle_beta   90.00
_cell.angle_gamma   90.00
#
_symmetry.space_group_name_H-M   'P 1'
#
loop_
_entity.id
_entity.type
_entity.pdbx_description
1 polymer ?
#
loop_
_entity_poly.entity_id
_entity_poly.type
_entity_poly.pdbx_seq_one_letter_code
_entity_poly.pdbx_strand_id
1 'polypeptide(L)' 'LVDTTPFGSEPAPVSAAASAEADDAALFGALWPLGETVKLDATVDRRVLRQQRDRLDKLGYEFAPLSQDWHLKAA' A
#
# COMPACT_ATOMS: atom_id res chain seq x y z
N LEU A 1 16.38 4.19 45.93
CA LEU A 1 16.58 4.88 44.63
C LEU A 1 15.74 4.11 43.63
N VAL A 2 14.44 4.46 43.53
CA VAL A 2 13.52 3.85 42.57
C VAL A 2 13.44 4.80 41.39
N ASP A 3 14.15 4.46 40.33
CA ASP A 3 14.09 5.14 39.05
C ASP A 3 12.80 4.69 38.35
N THR A 4 11.74 5.45 38.57
CA THR A 4 10.49 5.33 37.81
C THR A 4 10.60 6.23 36.60
N THR A 5 11.46 5.89 35.65
CA THR A 5 11.31 6.45 34.30
C THR A 5 10.05 5.83 33.68
N PRO A 6 8.92 6.56 33.53
CA PRO A 6 7.78 6.01 32.83
C PRO A 6 8.18 5.81 31.36
N PHE A 7 7.80 4.67 30.79
CA PHE A 7 8.01 4.35 29.39
C PHE A 7 7.46 5.46 28.48
N GLY A 8 8.32 6.39 28.09
CA GLY A 8 8.16 7.17 26.87
C GLY A 8 8.48 6.28 25.68
N SER A 9 7.60 5.32 25.38
CA SER A 9 7.60 4.70 24.06
C SER A 9 6.93 5.68 23.10
N GLU A 10 7.73 6.58 22.54
CA GLU A 10 7.39 7.15 21.23
C GLU A 10 7.21 5.95 20.29
N PRO A 11 6.02 5.71 19.70
CA PRO A 11 5.88 4.60 18.76
C PRO A 11 6.75 4.93 17.55
N ALA A 12 7.85 4.20 17.43
CA ALA A 12 8.77 4.32 16.32
C ALA A 12 8.03 4.18 14.98
N PRO A 13 8.44 4.90 13.92
CA PRO A 13 7.75 4.94 12.62
C PRO A 13 7.60 3.57 11.94
N VAL A 14 8.34 2.55 12.41
CA VAL A 14 8.24 1.15 11.99
C VAL A 14 6.83 0.58 12.15
N SER A 15 6.07 0.98 13.17
CA SER A 15 4.71 0.46 13.35
C SER A 15 3.74 0.98 12.29
N ALA A 16 3.90 2.23 11.84
CA ALA A 16 3.02 2.83 10.84
C ALA A 16 3.30 2.30 9.42
N ALA A 17 4.59 2.13 9.07
CA ALA A 17 4.99 1.56 7.79
C ALA A 17 4.57 0.08 7.66
N ALA A 18 4.83 -0.74 8.68
CA ALA A 18 4.43 -2.15 8.69
C ALA A 18 2.90 -2.32 8.65
N SER A 19 2.15 -1.42 9.30
CA SER A 19 0.69 -1.42 9.21
C SER A 19 0.23 -1.10 7.79
N ALA A 20 0.81 -0.07 7.16
CA ALA A 20 0.47 0.30 5.79
C ALA A 20 0.74 -0.84 4.78
N GLU A 21 1.85 -1.58 4.94
CA GLU A 21 2.14 -2.76 4.12
C GLU A 21 1.14 -3.91 4.35
N ALA A 22 0.66 -4.09 5.60
CA ALA A 22 -0.37 -5.08 5.90
C ALA A 22 -1.75 -4.70 5.32
N ASP A 23 -2.12 -3.43 5.38
CA ASP A 23 -3.33 -2.89 4.73
C ASP A 23 -3.25 -3.06 3.20
N ASP A 24 -2.08 -2.82 2.61
CA ASP A 24 -1.84 -3.03 1.19
C ASP A 24 -1.90 -4.50 0.80
N ALA A 25 -1.28 -5.37 1.58
CA ALA A 25 -1.37 -6.82 1.38
C ALA A 25 -2.83 -7.31 1.44
N ALA A 26 -3.65 -6.76 2.36
CA ALA A 26 -5.07 -7.09 2.43
C ALA A 26 -5.87 -6.55 1.24
N LEU A 27 -5.55 -5.36 0.75
CA LEU A 27 -6.23 -4.71 -0.37
C LEU A 27 -5.91 -5.35 -1.72
N PHE A 28 -4.66 -5.75 -1.94
CA PHE A 28 -4.17 -6.33 -3.19
C PHE A 28 -4.16 -7.86 -3.19
N GLY A 29 -4.21 -8.49 -2.02
CA GLY A 29 -4.31 -9.95 -1.87
C GLY A 29 -3.20 -10.66 -2.63
N ALA A 30 -3.57 -11.51 -3.59
CA ALA A 30 -2.62 -12.26 -4.41
C ALA A 30 -1.76 -11.41 -5.36
N LEU A 31 -2.11 -10.13 -5.57
CA LEU A 31 -1.27 -9.20 -6.34
C LEU A 31 -0.12 -8.63 -5.49
N TRP A 32 -0.15 -8.80 -4.17
CA TRP A 32 0.92 -8.36 -3.28
C TRP A 32 2.04 -9.42 -3.17
N PRO A 33 3.33 -9.04 -3.16
CA PRO A 33 3.85 -7.68 -3.30
C PRO A 33 3.75 -7.15 -4.74
N LEU A 34 3.53 -5.84 -4.87
CA LEU A 34 3.43 -5.18 -6.17
C LEU A 34 4.81 -5.12 -6.86
N GLY A 35 4.83 -5.42 -8.17
CA GLY A 35 6.00 -5.24 -9.03
C GLY A 35 5.96 -3.92 -9.80
N GLU A 36 6.89 -3.72 -10.74
CA GLU A 36 6.98 -2.50 -11.56
C GLU A 36 5.74 -2.26 -12.44
N THR A 37 5.00 -3.32 -12.78
CA THR A 37 3.75 -3.24 -13.52
C THR A 37 2.66 -4.04 -12.80
N VAL A 38 1.50 -3.44 -12.62
CA VAL A 38 0.36 -4.02 -11.89
C VAL A 38 -0.86 -3.99 -12.80
N LYS A 39 -1.50 -5.16 -12.98
CA LYS A 39 -2.76 -5.28 -13.69
C LYS A 39 -3.87 -5.59 -12.69
N LEU A 40 -4.83 -4.68 -12.58
CA LEU A 40 -5.98 -4.87 -11.69
C LEU A 40 -7.00 -5.82 -12.32
N ASP A 41 -7.57 -6.69 -11.50
CA ASP A 41 -8.65 -7.58 -11.93
C ASP A 41 -9.98 -6.82 -11.95
N ALA A 42 -10.52 -6.59 -13.14
CA ALA A 42 -11.79 -5.86 -13.31
C ALA A 42 -13.03 -6.63 -12.83
N THR A 43 -12.89 -7.92 -12.46
CA THR A 43 -13.99 -8.76 -11.95
C THR A 43 -14.23 -8.58 -10.45
N VAL A 44 -13.29 -7.95 -9.72
CA VAL A 44 -13.48 -7.62 -8.30
C VAL A 44 -14.57 -6.58 -8.10
N ASP A 45 -15.05 -6.45 -6.86
CA ASP A 45 -16.04 -5.42 -6.51
C ASP A 45 -15.55 -4.03 -6.92
N ARG A 46 -16.44 -3.22 -7.51
CA ARG A 46 -16.11 -1.88 -8.03
C ARG A 46 -15.57 -0.93 -6.95
N ARG A 47 -15.95 -1.10 -5.69
CA ARG A 47 -15.42 -0.32 -4.56
C ARG A 47 -13.99 -0.73 -4.26
N VAL A 48 -13.68 -2.03 -4.27
CA VAL A 48 -12.33 -2.55 -4.10
C VAL A 48 -11.43 -2.09 -5.24
N LEU A 49 -11.90 -2.19 -6.49
CA LEU A 49 -11.16 -1.71 -7.66
C LEU A 49 -10.81 -0.22 -7.53
N ARG A 50 -11.74 0.62 -7.05
CA ARG A 50 -11.46 2.05 -6.81
C ARG A 50 -10.41 2.24 -5.72
N GLN A 51 -10.51 1.53 -4.60
CA GLN A 51 -9.53 1.61 -3.51
C GLN A 51 -8.13 1.18 -3.97
N GLN A 52 -8.03 0.11 -4.77
CA GLN A 52 -6.77 -0.35 -5.36
C GLN A 52 -6.15 0.74 -6.25
N ARG A 53 -6.94 1.38 -7.13
CA ARG A 53 -6.48 2.49 -7.97
C ARG A 53 -6.00 3.68 -7.14
N ASP A 54 -6.82 4.14 -6.19
CA ASP A 54 -6.48 5.26 -5.31
C ASP A 54 -5.21 4.97 -4.49
N ARG A 55 -4.97 3.70 -4.14
CA ARG A 55 -3.75 3.30 -3.44
C ARG A 55 -2.53 3.26 -4.35
N LEU A 56 -2.66 2.75 -5.57
CA LEU A 56 -1.59 2.78 -6.58
C LEU A 56 -1.15 4.22 -6.90
N ASP A 57 -2.10 5.16 -7.04
CA ASP A 57 -1.79 6.58 -7.21
C ASP A 57 -0.93 7.12 -6.05
N LYS A 58 -1.27 6.79 -4.80
CA LYS A 58 -0.50 7.20 -3.61
C LYS A 58 0.89 6.57 -3.52
N LEU A 59 1.06 5.39 -4.11
CA LEU A 59 2.34 4.69 -4.17
C LEU A 59 3.22 5.17 -5.33
N GLY A 60 2.73 6.10 -6.16
CA GLY A 60 3.48 6.67 -7.29
C GLY A 60 3.38 5.87 -8.58
N TYR A 61 2.38 4.99 -8.70
CA TYR A 61 2.09 4.33 -9.97
C TYR A 61 1.30 5.25 -10.90
N GLU A 62 1.53 5.11 -12.20
CA GLU A 62 0.82 5.84 -13.24
C GLU A 62 0.01 4.85 -14.10
N PHE A 63 -1.26 5.18 -14.36
CA PHE A 63 -2.13 4.36 -15.19
C PHE A 63 -1.85 4.57 -16.67
N ALA A 64 -1.58 3.49 -17.41
CA ALA A 64 -1.43 3.48 -18.86
C ALA A 64 -2.77 3.12 -19.54
N PRO A 65 -3.48 4.07 -20.18
CA PRO A 65 -4.83 3.80 -20.71
C PRO A 65 -4.87 2.81 -21.87
N LEU A 66 -3.77 2.71 -22.63
CA LEU A 66 -3.66 1.82 -23.79
C LEU A 66 -3.51 0.35 -23.37
N SER A 67 -2.67 0.09 -22.38
CA SER A 67 -2.36 -1.26 -21.88
C SER A 67 -3.27 -1.67 -20.70
N GLN A 68 -3.98 -0.71 -20.12
CA GLN A 68 -4.88 -0.87 -18.97
C GLN A 68 -4.21 -1.47 -17.73
N ASP A 69 -2.94 -1.12 -17.53
CA ASP A 69 -2.10 -1.48 -16.40
C ASP A 69 -1.50 -0.23 -15.76
N TRP A 70 -0.91 -0.44 -14.59
CA TRP A 70 -0.31 0.58 -13.76
C TRP A 70 1.19 0.35 -13.72
N HIS A 71 1.99 1.38 -13.96
CA HIS A 71 3.44 1.29 -13.92
C HIS A 71 4.01 2.12 -12.78
N LEU A 72 4.95 1.55 -12.03
CA LEU A 72 5.68 2.28 -11.01
C LEU A 72 6.49 3.38 -11.70
N LYS A 73 6.20 4.63 -11.37
CA LYS A 73 7.00 5.74 -11.87
C LYS A 73 8.29 5.78 -11.06
N ALA A 74 9.38 5.31 -11.65
CA ALA A 74 10.70 5.54 -11.06
C ALA A 74 10.91 7.05 -10.91
N ALA A 75 11.21 7.47 -9.68
CA ALA A 75 11.44 8.87 -9.31
C ALA A 75 12.64 9.47 -10.05
#